data_AF-A0A966P2P6-F1
#
_entry.id   AF-A0A966P2P6-F1
#
_cell.length_a   1.000
_cell.length_b   1.000
_cell.length_c   1.000
_cell.angle_alpha   90.00
_cell.angle_beta   90.00
_cell.angle_gamma   90.00
#
_symmetry.space_group_name_H-M   'P 1'
#
loop_
_entity.id
_entity.type
_entity.pdbx_description
1 polymer ?
#
loop_
_entity_poly.entity_id
_entity_poly.type
_entity_poly.pdbx_seq_one_letter_code
_entity_poly.pdbx_strand_id
1 'polypeptide(L)' 'MRKSTLLFSGSLMLTCLGALAPAVQAQQGTTLTGNAAVVSDYRYRGISQTRFGPALQVGADLVH' A
#
# COMPACT_ATOMS: atom_id res chain seq x y z
N MET A 1 -20.15 -25.42 32.02
CA MET A 1 -20.45 -25.15 30.59
C MET A 1 -20.44 -23.64 30.35
N ARG A 2 -19.36 -23.10 29.76
CA ARG A 2 -19.36 -21.75 29.17
C ARG A 2 -18.56 -21.85 27.88
N LYS A 3 -19.27 -21.80 26.76
CA LYS A 3 -18.75 -21.92 25.40
C LYS A 3 -17.94 -20.64 25.14
N SER A 4 -16.62 -20.74 25.13
CA SER A 4 -15.74 -19.61 24.81
C SER A 4 -15.76 -19.44 23.29
N THR A 5 -16.57 -18.48 22.83
CA THR A 5 -16.74 -18.13 21.42
C THR A 5 -15.43 -17.66 20.82
N LEU A 6 -14.94 -18.42 19.82
CA LEU A 6 -13.86 -18.03 18.92
C LEU A 6 -14.19 -16.67 18.27
N LEU A 7 -13.39 -15.64 18.53
CA LEU A 7 -13.38 -14.43 17.71
C LEU A 7 -12.18 -14.53 16.76
N PHE A 8 -12.55 -15.01 15.58
CA PHE A 8 -11.87 -15.04 14.29
C PHE A 8 -10.86 -13.91 14.07
N SER A 9 -9.59 -14.11 14.47
CA SER A 9 -8.43 -13.38 13.93
C SER A 9 -8.19 -13.82 12.49
N GLY A 10 -9.14 -13.50 11.60
CA GLY A 10 -8.98 -13.64 10.17
C GLY A 10 -8.05 -12.55 9.67
N SER A 11 -6.74 -12.79 9.71
CA SER A 11 -5.79 -12.04 8.88
C SER A 11 -6.11 -12.38 7.44
N LEU A 12 -7.00 -11.59 6.82
CA LEU A 12 -7.23 -11.65 5.38
C LEU A 12 -5.95 -11.15 4.72
N MET A 13 -5.06 -12.08 4.37
CA MET A 13 -3.99 -11.84 3.42
C MET A 13 -4.65 -11.46 2.11
N LEU A 14 -4.74 -10.15 1.87
CA LEU A 14 -5.14 -9.60 0.59
C LEU A 14 -4.10 -10.05 -0.42
N THR A 15 -4.47 -11.04 -1.22
CA THR A 15 -3.72 -11.49 -2.39
C THR A 15 -3.42 -10.28 -3.26
N CYS A 16 -2.14 -9.96 -3.45
CA CYS A 16 -1.70 -9.00 -4.45
C CYS A 16 -2.10 -9.53 -5.83
N LEU A 17 -3.29 -9.16 -6.31
CA LEU A 17 -3.72 -9.40 -7.68
C LEU A 17 -2.84 -8.57 -8.63
N GLY A 18 -2.14 -9.27 -9.52
CA GLY A 18 -1.60 -8.71 -10.77
C GLY A 18 -0.25 -8.03 -10.63
N ALA A 19 0.83 -8.81 -10.79
CA ALA A 19 2.03 -8.25 -11.38
C ALA A 19 1.70 -7.88 -12.85
N LEU A 20 1.24 -6.66 -13.10
CA LEU A 20 1.39 -6.06 -14.43
C LEU A 20 2.89 -5.85 -14.63
N ALA A 21 3.53 -6.75 -15.37
CA ALA A 21 4.88 -6.55 -15.83
C ALA A 21 4.91 -5.25 -16.67
N PRO A 22 5.69 -4.23 -16.29
CA PRO A 22 5.86 -3.07 -17.15
C PRO A 22 6.56 -3.52 -18.44
N ALA A 23 6.08 -3.00 -19.57
CA ALA A 23 6.74 -3.16 -20.85
C ALA A 23 8.19 -2.66 -20.73
N VAL A 24 9.16 -3.52 -21.07
CA VAL A 24 10.57 -3.12 -21.20
C VAL A 24 10.68 -2.18 -22.40
N GLN A 25 10.56 -0.88 -22.14
CA GLN A 25 11.05 0.15 -23.04
C GLN A 25 12.56 0.18 -22.86
N ALA A 26 13.31 -0.19 -23.90
CA ALA A 26 14.75 0.02 -23.95
C ALA A 26 15.01 1.53 -24.01
N GLN A 27 15.00 2.20 -22.85
CA GLN A 27 15.10 3.65 -22.77
C GLN A 27 16.58 4.04 -22.84
N GLN A 28 17.09 4.31 -24.03
CA GLN A 28 18.21 5.24 -24.17
C GLN A 28 17.67 6.65 -23.93
N GLY A 29 17.51 7.01 -22.66
CA GLY A 29 16.89 8.25 -22.24
C GLY A 29 16.41 8.18 -20.79
N THR A 30 16.19 9.34 -20.20
CA THR A 30 15.69 9.46 -18.84
C THR A 30 14.39 8.66 -18.65
N THR A 31 14.37 7.75 -17.68
CA THR A 31 13.23 6.92 -17.26
C THR A 31 12.53 7.56 -16.08
N LEU A 32 11.20 7.73 -16.16
CA LEU A 32 10.35 8.21 -15.07
C LEU A 32 9.38 7.10 -14.64
N THR A 33 9.38 6.74 -13.35
CA THR A 33 8.44 5.80 -12.74
C THR A 33 7.68 6.47 -11.60
N GLY A 34 6.57 5.88 -11.15
CA GLY A 34 5.83 6.41 -10.00
C GLY A 34 4.80 5.45 -9.41
N ASN A 35 4.33 5.79 -8.20
CA ASN A 35 3.41 5.00 -7.38
C ASN A 35 2.38 5.90 -6.68
N ALA A 36 1.19 5.36 -6.43
CA ALA A 36 0.12 6.04 -5.70
C ALA A 36 -0.65 5.06 -4.80
N ALA A 37 -1.07 5.52 -3.62
CA ALA A 37 -1.84 4.74 -2.66
C ALA A 37 -2.78 5.62 -1.81
N VAL A 38 -3.88 5.03 -1.36
CA VAL A 38 -4.74 5.57 -0.28
C VAL A 38 -4.37 4.81 0.99
N VAL A 39 -4.03 5.53 2.06
CA VAL A 39 -3.55 4.94 3.33
C VAL A 39 -4.35 5.47 4.52
N SER A 40 -4.32 4.73 5.62
CA SER A 40 -4.88 5.13 6.91
C SER A 40 -3.83 4.96 8.02
N ASP A 41 -4.06 5.58 9.17
CA ASP A 41 -3.08 5.61 10.25
C ASP A 41 -2.90 4.26 10.95
N TYR A 42 -1.65 3.93 11.27
CA TYR A 42 -1.35 2.79 12.14
C TYR A 42 -1.51 3.18 13.62
N ARG A 43 -2.37 2.44 14.33
CA ARG A 43 -2.78 2.72 15.71
C ARG A 43 -1.61 2.84 16.70
N TYR A 44 -0.52 2.11 16.51
CA TYR A 44 0.58 2.06 17.48
C TYR A 44 1.62 3.18 17.29
N ARG A 45 1.76 3.73 16.08
CA ARG A 45 2.73 4.81 15.80
C ARG A 45 2.13 6.22 15.90
N GLY A 46 0.80 6.37 15.82
CA GLY A 46 0.08 7.58 16.24
C GLY A 46 0.37 8.88 15.47
N ILE A 47 1.20 8.87 14.44
CA ILE A 47 1.48 10.04 13.59
C ILE A 47 0.45 10.06 12.47
N SER A 48 -0.30 11.16 12.37
CA SER A 48 -1.35 11.33 11.37
C SER A 48 -1.12 12.57 10.52
N GLN A 49 -1.19 12.41 9.20
CA GLN A 49 -1.14 13.54 8.27
C GLN A 49 -2.47 14.31 8.19
N THR A 50 -3.60 13.60 8.32
CA THR A 50 -4.94 14.15 8.06
C THR A 50 -5.88 14.03 9.27
N ARG A 51 -5.32 13.98 10.49
CA ARG A 51 -6.08 13.82 11.75
C ARG A 51 -7.01 12.61 11.74
N PHE A 52 -6.45 11.43 11.44
CA PHE A 52 -7.14 10.15 11.36
C PHE A 52 -8.14 10.03 10.21
N GLY A 53 -8.06 10.93 9.23
CA GLY A 53 -8.70 10.77 7.93
C GLY A 53 -7.91 9.84 7.00
N PRO A 54 -8.48 9.48 5.83
CA PRO A 54 -7.70 8.87 4.76
C PRO A 54 -6.60 9.83 4.30
N ALA A 55 -5.47 9.29 3.86
CA ALA A 55 -4.35 10.05 3.29
C ALA A 55 -3.97 9.50 1.91
N LEU A 56 -3.46 10.38 1.05
CA LEU A 56 -2.94 10.00 -0.27
C LEU A 56 -1.42 10.03 -0.22
N GLN A 57 -0.79 8.93 -0.63
CA GLN A 57 0.64 8.83 -0.79
C GLN A 57 0.98 8.67 -2.26
N VAL A 58 1.84 9.54 -2.77
CA VAL A 58 2.31 9.54 -4.15
C VAL A 58 3.84 9.60 -4.18
N GLY A 59 4.46 8.98 -5.19
CA GLY A 59 5.89 8.96 -5.39
C GLY A 59 6.25 8.89 -6.87
N ALA A 60 7.42 9.41 -7.22
CA ALA A 60 7.98 9.35 -8.55
C ALA A 60 9.51 9.20 -8.48
N ASP A 61 10.07 8.37 -9.34
CA ASP A 61 11.51 8.15 -9.45
C ASP A 61 11.96 8.51 -10.87
N LEU A 62 13.05 9.27 -10.97
CA LEU A 62 13.67 9.66 -12.24
C LEU A 62 15.07 9.03 -12.31
N VAL A 63 15.33 8.25 -13.35
CA VAL A 63 16.61 7.59 -13.63
C VAL A 63 17.13 8.11 -14.96
N HIS A 64 18.34 8.66 -15.01
CA HIS A 64 18.99 9.14 -16.24
C HIS A 64 20.22 8.31 -16.55
#